data_AF-A0A257MDM1-F1
#
_entry.id   AF-A0A257MDM1-F1
#
_cell.length_a   1.000
_cell.length_b   1.000
_cell.length_c   1.000
_cell.angle_alpha   90.00
_cell.angle_beta   90.00
_cell.angle_gamma   90.00
#
_symmetry.space_group_name_H-M   'P 1'
#
loop_
_entity.id
_entity.type
_entity.pdbx_description
1 polymer ?
#
loop_
_entity_poly.entity_id
_entity_poly.type
_entity_poly.pdbx_seq_one_letter_code
_entity_poly.pdbx_strand_id
1 'polypeptide(L)' 'MKILLVTGRLAQEQVRAFAGEADVLVADTDVAAFITPQMLLQAAPQGYDLILIPGAATADFSEVETAFGSAVRLV' A
#
# COMPACT_ATOMS: atom_id res chain seq x y z
N MET A 1 -2.51 9.32 13.56
CA MET A 1 -2.97 8.93 12.21
C MET A 1 -2.29 7.62 11.87
N LYS A 2 -3.04 6.58 11.56
CA LYS A 2 -2.48 5.26 11.20
C LYS A 2 -2.24 5.22 9.70
N ILE A 3 -0.98 5.02 9.30
CA ILE A 3 -0.54 5.04 7.91
C ILE A 3 -0.05 3.64 7.53
N LEU A 4 -0.43 3.19 6.35
CA LEU A 4 0.07 1.97 5.74
C LEU A 4 0.89 2.30 4.49
N LEU A 5 2.16 1.89 4.45
CA LEU A 5 2.99 1.93 3.26
C LEU A 5 2.86 0.60 2.52
N VAL A 6 2.65 0.65 1.21
CA VAL A 6 2.57 -0.54 0.37
C VAL A 6 3.79 -0.62 -0.53
N THR A 7 4.45 -1.77 -0.57
CA THR A 7 5.64 -1.98 -1.41
C THR A 7 5.73 -3.40 -1.95
N GLY A 8 6.63 -3.63 -2.91
CA GLY A 8 6.99 -4.97 -3.39
C GLY A 8 8.16 -5.57 -2.61
N ARG A 9 8.41 -6.87 -2.80
CA ARG A 9 9.42 -7.65 -2.05
C ARG A 9 10.84 -7.07 -2.17
N LEU A 10 11.24 -6.58 -3.35
CA LEU A 10 12.59 -6.07 -3.59
C LEU A 10 12.92 -4.81 -2.78
N ALA A 11 11.90 -3.99 -2.47
CA ALA A 11 12.08 -2.74 -1.75
C ALA A 11 11.72 -2.86 -0.26
N GLN A 12 11.31 -4.05 0.23
CA GLN A 12 10.77 -4.20 1.59
C GLN A 12 11.74 -3.71 2.67
N GLU A 13 13.02 -4.04 2.56
CA GLU A 13 14.02 -3.72 3.60
C GLU A 13 14.26 -2.22 3.65
N GLN A 14 14.36 -1.59 2.48
CA GLN A 14 14.52 -0.15 2.38
C GLN A 14 13.29 0.58 2.92
N VAL A 15 12.09 0.17 2.52
CA VAL A 15 10.85 0.80 2.99
C VAL A 15 10.71 0.64 4.50
N ARG A 16 10.94 -0.55 5.06
CA ARG A 16 10.90 -0.77 6.52
C ARG A 16 11.92 0.09 7.27
N ALA A 17 13.12 0.27 6.72
CA ALA A 17 14.16 1.10 7.33
C ALA A 17 13.77 2.60 7.40
N PHE A 18 12.96 3.09 6.46
CA PHE A 18 12.53 4.49 6.38
C PHE A 18 11.04 4.71 6.74
N ALA A 19 10.31 3.67 7.15
CA ALA A 19 8.87 3.74 7.42
C ALA A 19 8.52 4.61 8.66
N GLY A 20 9.47 4.81 9.57
CA GLY A 20 9.23 5.51 10.83
C GLY A 20 8.16 4.78 11.65
N GLU A 21 7.07 5.47 11.97
CA GLU A 21 5.92 4.93 12.72
C GLU A 21 4.84 4.27 11.82
N ALA A 22 5.01 4.30 10.50
CA ALA A 22 4.03 3.71 9.59
C ALA A 22 4.18 2.18 9.52
N ASP A 23 3.04 1.49 9.39
CA ASP A 23 3.03 0.06 9.11
C ASP A 23 3.41 -0.20 7.64
N VAL A 24 4.01 -1.35 7.36
CA VAL A 24 4.44 -1.72 6.00
C VAL A 24 3.77 -3.01 5.57
N LEU A 25 3.03 -2.93 4.47
CA LEU A 25 2.46 -4.06 3.75
C LEU A 25 3.33 -4.38 2.53
N VAL A 26 3.83 -5.61 2.49
CA VAL A 26 4.55 -6.15 1.33
C VAL A 26 3.54 -6.89 0.47
N ALA A 27 3.22 -6.33 -0.69
CA ALA A 27 2.30 -6.94 -1.65
C ALA A 27 2.93 -8.18 -2.29
N ASP A 28 2.09 -9.06 -2.84
CA ASP A 28 2.54 -10.28 -3.52
C ASP A 28 3.07 -10.00 -4.94
N THR A 29 4.14 -9.21 -5.00
CA THR A 29 4.89 -8.86 -6.21
C THR A 29 6.31 -8.44 -5.83
N ASP A 30 7.27 -8.68 -6.72
CA ASP A 30 8.65 -8.25 -6.49
C ASP A 30 8.80 -6.73 -6.64
N VAL A 31 8.12 -6.15 -7.64
CA VAL A 31 8.25 -4.74 -8.04
C VAL A 31 6.99 -3.97 -7.67
N ALA A 32 7.17 -2.88 -6.93
CA ALA A 32 6.10 -2.05 -6.38
C ALA A 32 5.18 -1.43 -7.47
N ALA A 33 5.72 -1.17 -8.67
CA ALA A 33 4.93 -0.66 -9.81
C ALA A 33 3.85 -1.63 -10.30
N PHE A 34 3.95 -2.93 -9.96
CA PHE A 34 2.97 -3.94 -10.35
C PHE A 34 1.90 -4.20 -9.29
N ILE A 35 1.83 -3.38 -8.23
CA ILE A 35 0.77 -3.46 -7.24
C ILE A 35 -0.58 -3.19 -7.90
N THR A 36 -1.55 -4.07 -7.60
CA THR A 36 -2.93 -3.93 -8.08
C THR A 36 -3.91 -3.72 -6.93
N PRO A 37 -5.11 -3.16 -7.18
CA PRO A 37 -6.16 -3.02 -6.17
C PRO A 37 -6.57 -4.36 -5.56
N GLN A 38 -6.63 -5.42 -6.36
CA GLN A 38 -6.99 -6.77 -5.91
C GLN A 38 -6.03 -7.32 -4.86
N MET A 39 -4.72 -7.01 -4.95
CA MET A 39 -3.76 -7.42 -3.92
C MET A 39 -4.08 -6.80 -2.57
N LEU A 40 -4.53 -5.54 -2.55
CA LEU A 40 -4.95 -4.85 -1.32
C LEU A 40 -6.27 -5.39 -0.80
N LEU A 41 -7.25 -5.60 -1.68
CA LEU A 41 -8.54 -6.21 -1.33
C LEU A 41 -8.36 -7.59 -0.69
N GLN A 42 -7.45 -8.41 -1.20
CA GLN A 42 -7.12 -9.72 -0.63
C GLN A 42 -6.39 -9.62 0.70
N ALA A 43 -5.46 -8.68 0.85
CA ALA A 43 -4.76 -8.47 2.11
C ALA A 43 -5.65 -7.85 3.20
N ALA A 44 -6.75 -7.21 2.79
CA ALA A 44 -7.78 -6.62 3.65
C ALA A 44 -7.22 -5.81 4.84
N PRO A 45 -6.29 -4.86 4.64
CA PRO A 45 -5.80 -4.02 5.73
C PRO A 45 -6.94 -3.20 6.34
N GLN A 46 -7.03 -3.15 7.67
CA GLN A 46 -8.09 -2.46 8.39
C GLN A 46 -7.53 -1.44 9.39
N GLY A 47 -8.31 -0.38 9.64
CA GLY A 47 -8.01 0.58 10.70
C GLY A 47 -6.91 1.59 10.36
N TYR A 48 -6.65 1.83 9.08
CA TYR A 48 -5.74 2.86 8.60
C TYR A 48 -6.51 4.10 8.15
N ASP A 49 -5.98 5.27 8.45
CA ASP A 49 -6.52 6.54 7.95
C ASP A 49 -6.04 6.80 6.51
N LEU A 50 -4.83 6.35 6.19
CA LEU A 50 -4.14 6.60 4.92
C LEU A 50 -3.33 5.39 4.47
N ILE A 51 -3.49 5.02 3.20
CA ILE A 51 -2.70 3.99 2.51
C ILE A 51 -1.89 4.68 1.40
N LEU A 52 -0.57 4.51 1.43
CA LEU A 52 0.36 5.04 0.44
C LEU A 52 0.79 3.94 -0.52
N ILE A 53 0.49 4.17 -1.80
CA ILE A 53 0.82 3.28 -2.92
C ILE A 53 1.96 3.93 -3.72
N PRO A 54 2.92 3.16 -4.24
CA PRO A 54 3.95 3.71 -5.11
C PRO A 54 3.34 4.40 -6.33
N GLY A 55 3.76 5.62 -6.63
CA GLY A 55 3.25 6.43 -7.74
C GLY A 55 3.54 5.86 -9.12
N ALA A 56 4.44 4.86 -9.20
CA ALA A 56 4.66 4.08 -10.41
C ALA A 56 3.55 3.05 -10.69
N ALA A 57 2.67 2.75 -9.73
CA ALA A 57 1.51 1.93 -9.95
C ALA A 57 0.45 2.74 -10.72
N THR A 58 -0.07 2.18 -11.82
CA THR A 58 -0.97 2.90 -12.74
C THR A 58 -2.45 2.48 -12.62
N ALA A 59 -2.80 1.66 -11.64
CA ALA A 59 -4.15 1.15 -11.45
C ALA A 59 -5.04 2.16 -10.71
N ASP A 60 -6.37 2.01 -10.85
CA ASP A 60 -7.36 2.76 -10.09
C ASP A 60 -7.63 2.08 -8.73
N PHE A 61 -7.40 2.80 -7.64
CA PHE A 61 -7.57 2.29 -6.27
C PHE A 61 -8.84 2.81 -5.58
N SER A 62 -9.77 3.44 -6.30
CA SER A 62 -11.02 3.97 -5.74
C SER A 62 -11.88 2.89 -5.06
N GLU A 63 -11.83 1.65 -5.57
CA GLU A 63 -12.50 0.50 -4.94
C GLU A 63 -11.90 0.17 -3.56
N VAL A 64 -10.58 0.31 -3.40
CA VAL A 64 -9.86 0.09 -2.13
C VAL A 64 -10.25 1.15 -1.11
N GLU A 65 -10.35 2.43 -1.52
CA GLU A 65 -10.82 3.50 -0.65
C GLU A 65 -12.24 3.22 -0.14
N THR A 66 -13.13 2.79 -1.04
CA THR A 66 -14.51 2.46 -0.71
C THR A 66 -14.61 1.26 0.22
N ALA A 67 -13.81 0.22 -0.03
CA ALA A 67 -13.85 -1.02 0.76
C ALA A 67 -13.31 -0.85 2.18
N PHE A 68 -12.30 -0.02 2.38
CA PHE A 68 -11.62 0.11 3.68
C PHE A 68 -11.95 1.39 4.44
N GLY A 69 -12.60 2.37 3.81
CA GLY A 69 -12.85 3.68 4.41
C GLY A 69 -11.56 4.47 4.68
N SER A 70 -10.46 4.07 4.04
CA SER A 70 -9.14 4.71 4.14
C SER A 70 -8.90 5.58 2.90
N ALA A 71 -8.22 6.72 3.06
CA ALA A 71 -7.73 7.45 1.90
C ALA A 71 -6.58 6.67 1.23
N VAL A 72 -6.55 6.58 -0.10
CA VAL A 72 -5.46 5.96 -0.86
C VAL A 72 -4.77 7.01 -1.72
N ARG A 73 -3.45 7.13 -1.60
CA ARG A 73 -2.65 8.11 -2.36
C ARG A 73 -1.45 7.46 -3.02
N LEU A 74 -1.18 7.91 -4.23
CA LEU A 74 0.00 7.53 -5.02
C LEU A 74 1.16 8.48 -4.68
N VAL A 75 2.32 7.95 -4.26
CA VAL A 75 3.48 8.72 -3.78
C VAL A 75 4.81 8.32 -4.41
#